data_AF-A0A7C5WW83-F1
#
_entry.id   AF-A0A7C5WW83-F1
#
_cell.length_a   1.000
_cell.length_b   1.000
_cell.length_c   1.000
_cell.angle_alpha   90.00
_cell.angle_beta   90.00
_cell.angle_gamma   90.00
#
_symmetry.space_group_name_H-M   'P 1'
#
loop_
_entity.id
_entity.type
_entity.pdbx_description
1 polymer ?
#
loop_
_entity_poly.entity_id
_entity_poly.type
_entity_poly.pdbx_seq_one_letter_code
_entity_poly.pdbx_strand_id
1 'polypeptide(L)'
;VEREVEAILADPAPRLAVRWAAKEAFAKVWPSRLGWRDVAVAHQGPRPVLRFSPELERALAERGLTALVTLSHERDYALAFVALVTQPSPTTG
;
A
#
# COMPACT_ATOMS: atom_id res chain seq x y z
N VAL A 1 1.05 11.60 -26.02
CA VAL A 1 0.13 11.38 -24.88
C VAL A 1 -0.52 10.00 -24.95
N GLU A 2 -1.54 9.73 -25.78
CA GLU A 2 -2.23 8.42 -25.80
C GLU A 2 -1.31 7.22 -26.08
N ARG A 3 -0.47 7.28 -27.12
CA ARG A 3 0.51 6.22 -27.42
C ARG A 3 1.59 6.02 -26.34
N GLU A 4 1.87 7.05 -25.54
CA GLU A 4 2.80 6.95 -24.40
C GLU A 4 2.16 6.30 -23.19
N VAL A 5 0.90 6.64 -22.91
CA VAL A 5 0.10 5.99 -21.85
C VAL A 5 -0.03 4.49 -22.16
N GLU A 6 -0.30 4.14 -23.41
CA GLU A 6 -0.46 2.74 -23.85
C GLU A 6 0.84 1.93 -23.74
N ALA A 7 1.99 2.53 -24.05
CA ALA A 7 3.31 1.91 -23.85
C ALA A 7 3.65 1.71 -22.36
N ILE A 8 3.29 2.66 -21.48
CA ILE A 8 3.43 2.54 -20.02
C ILE A 8 2.51 1.45 -19.46
N LEU A 9 1.31 1.28 -20.03
CA LEU A 9 0.40 0.20 -19.67
C LEU A 9 0.92 -1.17 -20.13
N ALA A 10 1.65 -1.24 -21.24
CA ALA A 10 2.30 -2.48 -21.68
C ALA A 10 3.51 -2.86 -20.80
N ASP A 11 4.27 -1.88 -20.31
CA ASP A 11 5.44 -2.11 -19.44
C ASP A 11 5.03 -2.49 -18.00
N PRO A 12 5.42 -3.67 -17.48
CA PRO A 12 5.16 -4.03 -16.09
C PRO A 12 6.00 -3.24 -15.08
N ALA A 13 7.13 -2.63 -15.49
CA ALA A 13 8.10 -2.04 -14.57
C ALA A 13 7.52 -0.92 -13.69
N PRO A 14 6.76 0.08 -14.20
CA PRO A 14 6.16 1.11 -13.34
C PRO A 14 5.18 0.52 -12.30
N ARG A 15 4.39 -0.49 -12.70
CA ARG A 15 3.45 -1.17 -11.79
C ARG A 15 4.18 -1.91 -10.67
N LEU A 16 5.28 -2.58 -11.01
CA LEU A 16 6.11 -3.29 -10.03
C LEU A 16 6.83 -2.31 -9.10
N ALA A 17 7.37 -1.22 -9.65
CA ALA A 17 8.06 -0.18 -8.88
C ALA A 17 7.15 0.47 -7.83
N VAL A 18 5.91 0.80 -8.19
CA VAL A 18 4.91 1.34 -7.25
C VAL A 18 4.54 0.33 -6.17
N ARG A 19 4.35 -0.93 -6.53
CA ARG A 19 4.06 -2.01 -5.57
C ARG A 19 5.23 -2.21 -4.59
N TRP A 20 6.46 -2.12 -5.08
CA TRP A 20 7.66 -2.16 -4.25
C TRP A 20 7.71 -0.97 -3.30
N ALA A 21 7.54 0.25 -3.82
CA ALA A 21 7.51 1.47 -3.01
C ALA A 21 6.46 1.39 -1.89
N ALA A 22 5.28 0.84 -2.16
CA ALA A 22 4.23 0.65 -1.16
C ALA A 22 4.62 -0.32 -0.05
N LYS A 23 5.26 -1.45 -0.39
CA LYS A 23 5.77 -2.40 0.60
C LYS A 23 6.85 -1.78 1.49
N GLU A 24 7.80 -1.06 0.89
CA GLU A 24 8.85 -0.34 1.60
C GLU A 24 8.30 0.76 2.51
N ALA A 25 7.31 1.52 2.03
CA ALA A 25 6.65 2.54 2.82
C ALA A 25 5.93 1.94 4.04
N PHE A 26 5.25 0.80 3.88
CA PHE A 26 4.64 0.09 5.01
C PHE A 26 5.71 -0.46 5.98
N ALA A 27 6.79 -1.04 5.48
CA ALA A 27 7.89 -1.54 6.30
C ALA A 27 8.53 -0.47 7.19
N LYS A 28 8.52 0.80 6.75
CA LYS A 28 9.04 1.94 7.53
C LYS A 28 8.17 2.36 8.70
N VAL A 29 6.86 2.11 8.62
CA VAL A 29 5.90 2.49 9.68
C VAL A 29 5.55 1.33 10.60
N TRP A 30 5.95 0.11 10.25
CA TRP A 30 5.74 -1.08 11.06
C TRP A 30 6.98 -1.41 11.91
N PRO A 31 6.85 -1.67 13.22
CA PRO A 31 8.00 -1.79 14.12
C PRO A 31 8.76 -3.13 14.00
N SER A 32 8.14 -4.15 13.41
CA SER A 32 8.71 -5.49 13.33
C SER A 32 9.17 -5.84 11.92
N ARG A 33 10.08 -6.81 11.80
CA ARG A 33 10.45 -7.36 10.49
C ARG A 33 9.25 -7.96 9.79
N LEU A 34 9.17 -7.75 8.48
CA LEU A 34 8.13 -8.27 7.61
C LEU A 34 8.73 -9.29 6.65
N GLY A 35 8.01 -10.38 6.43
CA GLY A 35 8.24 -11.30 5.34
C GLY A 35 7.74 -10.73 4.01
N TRP A 36 8.27 -11.27 2.91
CA TRP A 36 7.94 -10.82 1.55
C TRP A 36 6.44 -10.86 1.21
N ARG A 37 5.72 -11.81 1.82
CA ARG A 37 4.29 -12.07 1.61
C ARG A 37 3.37 -11.40 2.62
N ASP A 38 3.92 -10.67 3.59
CA ASP A 38 3.10 -10.05 4.64
C ASP A 38 2.33 -8.83 4.17
N VAL A 39 2.76 -8.18 3.10
CA VAL A 39 2.11 -7.00 2.55
C VAL A 39 1.94 -7.16 1.04
N ALA A 40 0.73 -6.89 0.56
CA ALA A 40 0.42 -6.86 -0.86
C ALA A 40 -0.43 -5.61 -1.20
N VAL A 41 -0.14 -5.01 -2.35
CA VAL A 41 -0.99 -3.94 -2.90
C VAL A 41 -2.15 -4.58 -3.67
N ALA A 42 -3.36 -4.20 -3.31
CA ALA A 42 -4.59 -4.52 -4.02
C ALA A 42 -5.34 -3.24 -4.39
N HIS A 43 -6.46 -3.38 -5.10
CA HIS A 43 -7.34 -2.28 -5.44
C HIS A 43 -8.77 -2.62 -5.04
N GLN A 44 -9.49 -1.64 -4.49
CA GLN A 44 -10.94 -1.65 -4.33
C GLN A 44 -11.52 -0.63 -5.31
N GLY A 45 -11.95 -1.12 -6.48
CA GLY A 45 -12.24 -0.25 -7.62
C GLY A 45 -10.99 0.54 -8.02
N PRO A 46 -11.04 1.88 -8.16
CA PRO A 46 -9.86 2.70 -8.48
C PRO A 46 -8.96 2.97 -7.27
N ARG A 47 -9.39 2.65 -6.05
CA ARG A 47 -8.67 3.00 -4.82
C ARG A 47 -7.62 1.94 -4.46
N PRO A 48 -6.33 2.29 -4.31
CA PRO A 48 -5.33 1.36 -3.82
C PRO A 48 -5.56 1.06 -2.33
N VAL A 49 -5.35 -0.20 -1.95
CA VAL A 49 -5.41 -0.68 -0.56
C VAL A 49 -4.26 -1.64 -0.28
N LEU A 50 -3.90 -1.80 0.99
CA LEU A 50 -2.98 -2.85 1.43
C LEU A 50 -3.77 -4.05 1.92
N ARG A 51 -3.29 -5.24 1.57
CA ARG A 51 -3.70 -6.54 2.11
C ARG A 51 -2.55 -7.12 2.89
N PHE A 52 -2.86 -7.78 3.99
CA PHE A 52 -1.84 -8.28 4.90
C PHE A 52 -1.94 -9.79 5.07
N SER A 53 -0.87 -10.42 5.55
CA SER A 53 -0.94 -11.80 6.02
C SER A 53 -1.86 -11.89 7.24
N PRO A 54 -2.48 -13.06 7.51
CA PRO A 54 -3.39 -13.20 8.65
C PRO A 54 -2.78 -12.80 10.00
N GLU A 55 -1.47 -13.02 10.18
CA GLU A 55 -0.76 -12.62 11.39
C GLU A 55 -0.65 -11.09 11.53
N LEU A 56 -0.29 -10.41 10.44
CA LEU A 56 -0.18 -8.96 10.42
C LEU A 56 -1.55 -8.27 10.50
N GLU A 57 -2.60 -8.85 9.88
CA GLU A 57 -3.98 -8.37 10.05
C GLU A 57 -4.40 -8.40 11.52
N ARG A 58 -4.13 -9.51 12.24
CA ARG A 58 -4.40 -9.59 13.68
C ARG A 58 -3.61 -8.56 14.47
N ALA A 59 -2.32 -8.41 14.20
CA ALA A 59 -1.47 -7.44 14.91
C ALA A 59 -1.91 -5.98 14.69
N LEU A 60 -2.42 -5.64 13.50
CA LEU A 60 -3.03 -4.34 13.22
C LEU A 60 -4.33 -4.16 14.00
N ALA A 61 -5.20 -5.18 13.98
CA ALA A 61 -6.49 -5.15 14.66
C ALA A 61 -6.36 -5.03 16.19
N GLU A 62 -5.45 -5.79 16.81
CA GLU A 62 -5.14 -5.73 18.25
C GLU A 62 -4.69 -4.33 18.70
N ARG A 63 -4.06 -3.58 17.79
CA ARG A 63 -3.60 -2.20 18.03
C ARG A 63 -4.62 -1.14 17.62
N GLY A 64 -5.78 -1.55 17.08
CA GLY A 64 -6.79 -0.64 16.54
C GLY A 64 -6.29 0.20 15.35
N LEU A 65 -5.29 -0.30 14.61
CA LEU A 65 -4.64 0.42 13.52
C LEU A 65 -5.26 0.05 12.17
N THR A 66 -5.39 1.06 11.31
CA THR A 66 -5.76 0.93 9.91
C THR A 66 -4.66 1.54 9.04
N ALA A 67 -4.28 0.84 7.99
CA ALA A 67 -3.30 1.33 7.03
C ALA A 67 -3.98 2.07 5.88
N LEU A 68 -3.54 3.29 5.63
CA LEU A 68 -3.89 4.07 4.44
C LEU A 68 -2.70 4.06 3.48
N VAL A 69 -2.97 4.00 2.18
CA VAL A 69 -1.93 4.02 1.15
C VAL A 69 -2.32 4.96 0.02
N THR A 70 -1.36 5.74 -0.46
CA THR A 70 -1.43 6.45 -1.74
C THR A 70 -0.24 6.06 -2.60
N LEU A 71 -0.48 6.00 -3.90
CA LEU A 71 0.49 5.55 -4.90
C LEU A 71 0.63 6.65 -5.96
N SER A 72 1.86 6.94 -6.35
CA SER A 72 2.16 7.84 -7.47
C SER A 72 3.35 7.32 -8.24
N HIS A 73 3.40 7.59 -9.54
CA HIS A 73 4.59 7.32 -10.34
C HIS A 73 4.75 8.37 -11.43
N GLU A 74 6.01 8.57 -11.80
CA GLU A 74 6.41 9.33 -12.98
C GLU A 74 7.26 8.40 -13.87
N ARG A 75 7.87 8.95 -14.93
CA ARG A 75 8.67 8.18 -15.88
C ARG A 75 9.81 7.41 -15.18
N ASP A 76 10.49 8.06 -14.23
CA ASP A 76 11.71 7.55 -13.62
C ASP A 76 11.56 7.18 -12.14
N TYR A 77 10.44 7.54 -11.51
CA TYR A 77 10.25 7.38 -10.06
C TYR A 77 8.91 6.74 -9.72
N ALA A 78 8.91 5.93 -8.67
CA ALA A 78 7.71 5.44 -8.01
C ALA A 78 7.70 5.91 -6.56
N LEU A 79 6.56 6.42 -6.12
CA LEU A 79 6.33 6.91 -4.77
C LEU A 79 5.15 6.19 -4.15
N ALA A 80 5.28 5.87 -2.87
CA ALA A 80 4.14 5.47 -2.05
C ALA A 80 4.22 6.16 -0.69
N PHE A 81 3.06 6.54 -0.18
CA PHE A 81 2.92 7.04 1.18
C PHE A 81 2.00 6.10 1.95
N VAL A 82 2.43 5.69 3.14
CA VAL A 82 1.66 4.83 4.02
C VAL A 82 1.56 5.49 5.39
N ALA A 83 0.34 5.51 5.93
CA ALA A 83 0.07 5.95 7.28
C ALA A 83 -0.69 4.87 8.04
N LEU A 84 -0.25 4.58 9.27
CA LEU A 84 -1.03 3.82 10.23
C LEU A 84 -1.81 4.81 11.07
N VAL A 85 -3.13 4.69 11.06
CA VAL A 85 -4.04 5.56 11.82
C VAL A 85 -4.84 4.72 12.78
N THR A 86 -5.09 5.23 13.99
CA THR A 86 -6.05 4.63 14.89
C THR A 86 -7.45 4.87 14.34
N GLN A 87 -8.30 3.85 14.30
CA GLN A 87 -9.72 4.09 14.07
C GLN A 87 -10.28 4.87 15.28
N PRO A 88 -11.01 5.98 15.07
CA PRO A 88 -11.74 6.57 16.18
C PRO A 88 -12.72 5.51 16.70
N SER A 89 -12.76 5.29 18.01
CA SER A 89 -13.83 4.51 18.62
C SER A 89 -15.16 5.09 18.16
N PRO A 90 -16.13 4.27 17.74
CA PRO A 90 -17.44 4.80 17.39
C PRO A 90 -17.98 5.53 18.63
N THR A 91 -18.16 6.84 18.53
CA THR A 91 -18.84 7.62 19.55
C THR A 91 -20.24 7.04 19.67
N THR A 92 -20.47 6.24 20.70
CA THR A 92 -21.82 5.78 21.08
C THR A 92 -22.59 7.03 21.52
N GLY A 93 -23.53 7.47 20.67
CA GLY A 93 -24.58 8.42 21.01
C GLY A 93 -25.82 7.69 21.51
#